data_AF-A0A1H4HP87-F1
#
_entry.id   AF-A0A1H4HP87-F1
#
_cell.length_a   1.000
_cell.length_b   1.000
_cell.length_c   1.000
_cell.angle_alpha   90.00
_cell.angle_beta   90.00
_cell.angle_gamma   90.00
#
_symmetry.space_group_name_H-M   'P 1'
#
loop_
_entity.id
_entity.type
_entity.pdbx_description
1 polymer ?
#
loop_
_entity_poly.entity_id
_entity_poly.type
_entity_poly.pdbx_seq_one_letter_code
_entity_poly.pdbx_strand_id
1 'polypeptide(L)'
;MFEAINAVYLAAMLLSSIMLAPEGETLVPLEKDAYVQLSLYREWWREDGRGKCDYKGVLVPYTRTWPEEVQRGGDTVILPPEPDKIAGYVIVVNRKECKDKASEPILRAGLPTVRKYLFRGEALVDKTSHFQAGDILEASADKIPPWFPQVIERMELLAQRDEGAKSFLAASAKELDKVLPGRTAKATQEPTAATVDGQTLAPTTPNAGAQVQQAEK
;
A
#
# COMPACT_ATOMS: atom_id res chain seq x y z
N MET A 1 21.05 7.45 36.85
CA MET A 1 19.77 8.08 36.44
C MET A 1 19.56 8.04 34.93
N PHE A 2 20.61 8.16 34.10
CA PHE A 2 20.53 7.98 32.64
C PHE A 2 20.15 6.56 32.18
N GLU A 3 20.50 5.51 32.93
CA GLU A 3 20.18 4.13 32.54
C GLU A 3 18.69 3.79 32.62
N ALA A 4 17.96 4.35 33.59
CA ALA A 4 16.52 4.12 33.73
C ALA A 4 15.73 4.81 32.60
N ILE A 5 16.15 6.02 32.18
CA ILE A 5 15.51 6.75 31.08
C ILE A 5 15.76 6.05 29.75
N ASN A 6 16.98 5.54 29.51
CA ASN A 6 17.27 4.73 28.33
C ASN A 6 16.49 3.41 28.32
N ALA A 7 16.34 2.74 29.47
CA ALA A 7 15.56 1.51 29.57
C ALA A 7 14.06 1.75 29.26
N VAL A 8 13.48 2.85 29.77
CA VAL A 8 12.09 3.23 29.47
C VAL A 8 11.92 3.63 27.99
N TYR A 9 12.87 4.38 27.43
CA TYR A 9 12.85 4.77 26.02
C TYR A 9 12.95 3.57 25.07
N LEU A 10 13.85 2.62 25.39
CA LEU A 10 13.98 1.37 24.64
C LEU A 10 12.73 0.48 24.79
N ALA A 11 12.13 0.41 25.98
CA ALA A 11 10.88 -0.31 26.19
C ALA A 11 9.72 0.32 25.38
N ALA A 12 9.63 1.66 25.33
CA ALA A 12 8.61 2.36 24.54
C ALA A 12 8.79 2.14 23.03
N MET A 13 10.03 2.16 22.52
CA MET A 13 10.34 1.86 21.12
C MET A 13 10.05 0.41 20.72
N LEU A 14 10.27 -0.54 21.64
CA LEU A 14 9.91 -1.95 21.42
C LEU A 14 8.40 -2.21 21.44
N LEU A 15 7.62 -1.30 22.03
CA LEU A 15 6.15 -1.38 22.06
C LEU A 15 5.50 -0.73 20.84
N SER A 16 6.11 0.31 20.26
CA SER A 16 5.51 1.06 19.13
C SER A 16 5.62 0.32 17.79
N SER A 17 6.60 -0.57 17.64
CA SER A 17 6.84 -1.32 16.40
C SER A 17 6.63 -2.83 16.58
N ILE A 18 6.06 -3.48 15.56
CA ILE A 18 5.87 -4.93 15.57
C ILE A 18 6.60 -5.57 14.40
N MET A 19 7.11 -6.77 14.59
CA MET A 19 7.66 -7.58 13.50
C MET A 19 6.51 -8.36 12.84
N LEU A 20 6.39 -8.23 11.52
CA LEU A 20 5.40 -8.93 10.71
C LEU A 20 6.09 -9.75 9.63
N ALA A 21 5.48 -10.88 9.28
CA ALA A 21 5.86 -11.72 8.15
C ALA A 21 4.62 -12.05 7.31
N PRO A 22 4.74 -12.21 5.97
CA PRO A 22 3.60 -12.57 5.14
C PRO A 22 3.23 -14.05 5.26
N GLU A 23 1.95 -14.35 5.15
CA GLU A 23 1.43 -15.73 5.19
C GLU A 23 1.95 -16.59 4.03
N GLY A 24 2.24 -15.96 2.89
CA GLY A 24 2.73 -16.60 1.68
C GLY A 24 3.72 -15.74 0.91
N GLU A 25 4.33 -16.33 -0.11
CA GLU A 25 5.20 -15.59 -1.03
C GLU A 25 4.36 -14.64 -1.86
N THR A 26 4.79 -13.37 -1.93
CA THR A 26 4.08 -12.32 -2.68
C THR A 26 5.00 -11.77 -3.76
N LEU A 27 4.63 -11.96 -5.03
CA LEU A 27 5.34 -11.31 -6.14
C LEU A 27 5.19 -9.80 -6.02
N VAL A 28 6.30 -9.08 -6.15
CA VAL A 28 6.26 -7.61 -6.15
C VAL A 28 5.98 -7.12 -7.57
N PRO A 29 5.10 -6.12 -7.73
CA PRO A 29 4.80 -5.58 -9.04
C PRO A 29 5.99 -4.81 -9.62
N LEU A 30 6.24 -4.95 -10.93
CA LEU A 30 7.29 -4.19 -11.61
C LEU A 30 6.85 -2.78 -12.02
N GLU A 31 5.55 -2.52 -11.96
CA GLU A 31 4.93 -1.24 -12.32
C GLU A 31 4.74 -0.35 -11.09
N LYS A 32 4.93 0.96 -11.26
CA LYS A 32 4.79 1.95 -10.18
C LYS A 32 3.35 2.09 -9.67
N ASP A 33 2.37 1.83 -10.52
CA ASP A 33 0.95 2.04 -10.24
C ASP A 33 0.29 0.68 -9.95
N ALA A 34 0.79 0.02 -8.92
CA ALA A 34 0.36 -1.31 -8.55
C ALA A 34 -0.01 -1.43 -7.07
N TYR A 35 -0.89 -2.38 -6.79
CA TYR A 35 -1.48 -2.62 -5.49
C TYR A 35 -1.64 -4.12 -5.30
N VAL A 36 -1.07 -4.68 -4.25
CA VAL A 36 -1.17 -6.12 -3.96
C VAL A 36 -1.63 -6.30 -2.52
N GLN A 37 -2.80 -6.91 -2.33
CA GLN A 37 -3.28 -7.26 -0.99
C GLN A 37 -2.48 -8.44 -0.44
N LEU A 38 -2.21 -8.41 0.86
CA LEU A 38 -1.59 -9.52 1.57
C LEU A 38 -2.11 -9.68 2.99
N SER A 39 -1.94 -10.90 3.50
CA SER A 39 -2.17 -11.25 4.89
C SER A 39 -0.83 -11.50 5.58
N LEU A 40 -0.71 -10.99 6.80
CA LEU A 40 0.52 -10.96 7.59
C LEU A 40 0.24 -11.55 8.97
N TYR A 41 1.29 -12.03 9.62
CA TYR A 41 1.23 -12.56 10.98
C TYR A 41 2.43 -12.10 11.82
N ARG A 42 2.27 -12.17 13.15
CA ARG A 42 3.37 -12.06 14.13
C ARG A 42 3.90 -13.42 14.55
N GLU A 43 5.04 -13.44 15.21
CA GLU A 43 5.67 -14.70 15.65
C GLU A 43 4.74 -15.53 16.55
N TRP A 44 4.71 -16.84 16.36
CA TRP A 44 3.71 -17.75 16.94
C TRP A 44 3.64 -17.73 18.48
N TRP A 45 4.74 -17.40 19.16
CA TRP A 45 4.81 -17.34 20.62
C TRP A 45 4.21 -16.05 21.22
N ARG A 46 3.89 -15.03 20.40
CA ARG A 46 3.21 -13.80 20.85
C ARG A 46 1.72 -14.05 21.11
N GLU A 47 1.10 -13.23 21.94
CA GLU A 47 -0.34 -13.33 22.24
C GLU A 47 -1.23 -13.13 21.01
N ASP A 48 -0.80 -12.25 20.10
CA ASP A 48 -1.41 -11.99 18.78
C ASP A 48 -0.58 -12.62 17.65
N GLY A 49 0.13 -13.70 17.95
CA GLY A 49 0.96 -14.46 17.01
C GLY A 49 0.17 -15.24 15.95
N ARG A 50 0.91 -15.85 15.03
CA ARG A 50 0.39 -16.71 13.96
C ARG A 50 -0.63 -17.72 14.46
N GLY A 51 -1.79 -17.76 13.81
CA GLY A 51 -2.91 -18.64 14.17
C GLY A 51 -3.82 -18.09 15.27
N LYS A 52 -3.52 -16.90 15.81
CA LYS A 52 -4.36 -16.16 16.78
C LYS A 52 -4.92 -14.88 16.16
N CYS A 53 -4.06 -14.11 15.48
CA CYS A 53 -4.44 -12.91 14.76
C CYS A 53 -3.76 -12.84 13.39
N ASP A 54 -4.47 -12.26 12.43
CA ASP A 54 -4.00 -11.94 11.09
C ASP A 54 -4.05 -10.43 10.87
N TYR A 55 -3.09 -9.92 10.12
CA TYR A 55 -2.92 -8.51 9.83
C TYR A 55 -3.14 -8.30 8.34
N LYS A 56 -4.17 -7.52 7.97
CA LYS A 56 -4.51 -7.25 6.58
C LYS A 56 -3.84 -5.96 6.13
N GLY A 57 -3.13 -6.05 5.01
CA GLY A 57 -2.37 -4.94 4.47
C GLY A 57 -2.15 -5.05 2.97
N VAL A 58 -1.39 -4.10 2.46
CA VAL A 58 -1.17 -3.89 1.04
C VAL A 58 0.29 -3.60 0.78
N LEU A 59 0.83 -4.20 -0.28
CA LEU A 59 2.16 -3.93 -0.79
C LEU A 59 2.04 -2.92 -1.92
N VAL A 60 2.74 -1.80 -1.79
CA VAL A 60 2.70 -0.70 -2.76
C VAL A 60 4.14 -0.25 -3.07
N PRO A 61 4.50 -0.08 -4.35
CA PRO A 61 5.78 0.51 -4.73
C PRO A 61 5.77 2.03 -4.52
N TYR A 62 6.91 2.56 -4.06
CA TYR A 62 7.13 4.01 -3.96
C TYR A 62 8.28 4.45 -4.85
N THR A 63 8.27 5.72 -5.24
CA THR A 63 9.33 6.33 -6.05
C THR A 63 10.03 7.41 -5.23
N ARG A 64 11.33 7.61 -5.41
CA ARG A 64 12.06 8.57 -4.57
C ARG A 64 11.94 9.96 -5.18
N THR A 65 11.16 10.85 -4.56
CA THR A 65 11.03 12.25 -5.00
C THR A 65 11.87 13.23 -4.17
N TRP A 66 12.60 12.74 -3.18
CA TRP A 66 13.47 13.51 -2.28
C TRP A 66 14.93 13.04 -2.37
N PRO A 67 15.91 13.89 -2.00
CA PRO A 67 17.28 13.43 -1.82
C PRO A 67 17.39 12.49 -0.61
N GLU A 68 18.16 11.42 -0.73
CA GLU A 68 18.36 10.45 0.35
C GLU A 68 19.84 10.33 0.69
N GLU A 69 20.18 10.58 1.95
CA GLU A 69 21.53 10.37 2.48
C GLU A 69 21.74 8.89 2.81
N VAL A 70 22.72 8.27 2.17
CA VAL A 70 23.12 6.89 2.45
C VAL A 70 24.58 6.84 2.87
N GLN A 71 24.85 6.06 3.92
CA GLN A 71 26.21 5.81 4.35
C GLN A 71 26.80 4.65 3.54
N ARG A 72 27.87 4.91 2.77
CA ARG A 72 28.56 3.90 1.96
C ARG A 72 30.04 3.90 2.31
N GLY A 73 30.48 2.86 3.03
CA GLY A 73 31.91 2.67 3.33
C GLY A 73 32.54 3.78 4.17
N GLY A 74 31.75 4.49 4.99
CA GLY A 74 32.21 5.61 5.82
C GLY A 74 31.91 6.99 5.24
N ASP A 75 31.57 7.09 3.96
CA ASP A 75 31.18 8.33 3.31
C ASP A 75 29.66 8.51 3.29
N THR A 76 29.19 9.75 3.48
CA THR A 76 27.80 10.12 3.25
C THR A 76 27.62 10.48 1.77
N VAL A 77 26.83 9.67 1.07
CA VAL A 77 26.47 9.90 -0.34
C VAL A 77 25.02 10.37 -0.40
N ILE A 78 24.78 11.49 -1.09
CA ILE A 78 23.42 11.98 -1.36
C ILE A 78 22.94 11.38 -2.66
N LEU A 79 21.90 10.54 -2.60
CA LEU A 79 21.24 10.00 -3.77
C LEU A 79 20.20 11.01 -4.29
N PRO A 80 20.21 11.35 -5.58
CA PRO A 80 19.26 12.30 -6.14
C PRO A 80 17.83 11.70 -6.21
N PRO A 81 16.79 12.55 -6.32
CA PRO A 81 15.45 12.09 -6.65
C PRO A 81 15.41 11.27 -7.96
N GLU A 82 14.68 10.16 -7.95
CA GLU A 82 14.40 9.28 -9.10
C GLU A 82 12.88 9.03 -9.18
N PRO A 83 12.07 10.02 -9.64
CA PRO A 83 10.61 9.93 -9.60
C PRO A 83 10.02 8.87 -10.54
N ASP A 84 10.74 8.52 -11.61
CA ASP A 84 10.28 7.57 -12.65
C ASP A 84 10.67 6.12 -12.37
N LYS A 85 11.35 5.86 -11.26
CA LYS A 85 11.89 4.54 -10.91
C LYS A 85 11.39 4.11 -9.54
N ILE A 86 10.98 2.84 -9.45
CA ILE A 86 10.63 2.22 -8.17
C ILE A 86 11.89 2.23 -7.29
N ALA A 87 11.83 3.00 -6.21
CA ALA A 87 12.90 3.09 -5.23
C ALA A 87 12.81 1.94 -4.21
N GLY A 88 11.59 1.49 -3.92
CA GLY A 88 11.35 0.36 -3.04
C GLY A 88 9.87 0.00 -2.96
N TYR A 89 9.56 -0.89 -2.03
CA TYR A 89 8.20 -1.33 -1.73
C TYR A 89 7.92 -1.08 -0.26
N VAL A 90 6.67 -0.76 0.04
CA VAL A 90 6.18 -0.60 1.41
C VAL A 90 5.00 -1.52 1.63
N ILE A 91 4.85 -2.00 2.85
CA ILE A 91 3.63 -2.67 3.29
C ILE A 91 2.89 -1.70 4.22
N VAL A 92 1.63 -1.43 3.91
CA VAL A 92 0.73 -0.64 4.76
C VAL A 92 -0.36 -1.56 5.27
N VAL A 93 -0.48 -1.66 6.59
CA VAL A 93 -1.42 -2.54 7.30
C VAL A 93 -2.48 -1.67 7.93
N ASN A 94 -3.75 -1.94 7.61
CA ASN A 94 -4.86 -1.15 8.12
C ASN A 94 -5.79 -1.86 9.11
N ARG A 95 -5.60 -3.16 9.29
CA ARG A 95 -6.55 -3.97 10.03
C ARG A 95 -5.89 -5.17 10.69
N LYS A 96 -6.28 -5.42 11.93
CA LYS A 96 -5.92 -6.61 12.71
C LYS A 96 -7.20 -7.40 13.01
N GLU A 97 -7.20 -8.67 12.65
CA GLU A 97 -8.32 -9.59 12.84
C GLU A 97 -7.85 -10.70 13.77
N CYS A 98 -8.48 -10.83 14.95
CA CYS A 98 -8.17 -11.89 15.90
C CYS A 98 -9.37 -12.81 16.06
N LYS A 99 -9.12 -14.09 16.37
CA LYS A 99 -10.18 -15.04 16.70
C LYS A 99 -11.04 -14.50 17.84
N ASP A 100 -12.36 -14.56 17.65
CA ASP A 100 -13.38 -14.18 18.65
C ASP A 100 -13.34 -12.70 19.10
N LYS A 101 -12.66 -11.82 18.36
CA LYS A 101 -12.63 -10.38 18.62
C LYS A 101 -13.15 -9.61 17.41
N ALA A 102 -13.67 -8.41 17.66
CA ALA A 102 -14.00 -7.47 16.59
C ALA A 102 -12.72 -7.07 15.84
N SER A 103 -12.84 -6.82 14.54
CA SER A 103 -11.75 -6.28 13.72
C SER A 103 -11.26 -4.96 14.31
N GLU A 104 -9.96 -4.86 14.55
CA GLU A 104 -9.30 -3.68 15.11
C GLU A 104 -8.72 -2.83 13.95
N PRO A 105 -9.17 -1.57 13.78
CA PRO A 105 -8.52 -0.66 12.85
C PRO A 105 -7.14 -0.26 13.41
N ILE A 106 -6.13 -0.36 12.57
CA ILE A 106 -4.76 0.02 12.88
C ILE A 106 -4.18 0.78 11.68
N LEU A 107 -3.05 1.46 11.84
CA LEU A 107 -2.31 1.96 10.68
C LEU A 107 -0.82 1.80 10.94
N ARG A 108 -0.26 0.73 10.38
CA ARG A 108 1.15 0.39 10.52
C ARG A 108 1.79 0.31 9.15
N ALA A 109 3.05 0.70 9.04
CA ALA A 109 3.74 0.58 7.78
C ALA A 109 5.23 0.28 7.95
N GLY A 110 5.82 -0.35 6.94
CA GLY A 110 7.21 -0.76 6.96
C GLY A 110 7.74 -1.16 5.58
N LEU A 111 9.07 -1.30 5.51
CA LEU A 111 9.78 -1.68 4.30
C LEU A 111 10.11 -3.18 4.34
N PRO A 112 9.42 -4.04 3.56
CA PRO A 112 9.80 -5.44 3.47
C PRO A 112 11.15 -5.64 2.80
N THR A 113 11.82 -6.74 3.13
CA THR A 113 12.96 -7.21 2.34
C THR A 113 12.44 -7.84 1.05
N VAL A 114 12.91 -7.34 -0.09
CA VAL A 114 12.55 -7.85 -1.42
C VAL A 114 13.72 -8.63 -2.01
N ARG A 115 13.49 -9.90 -2.31
CA ARG A 115 14.47 -10.77 -2.96
C ARG A 115 14.28 -10.72 -4.47
N LYS A 116 15.33 -10.36 -5.21
CA LYS A 116 15.34 -10.37 -6.68
C LYS A 116 15.95 -11.67 -7.20
N TYR A 117 15.26 -12.37 -8.10
CA TYR A 117 15.82 -13.52 -8.80
C TYR A 117 16.52 -13.07 -10.08
N LEU A 118 17.85 -13.06 -10.04
CA LEU A 118 18.74 -12.60 -11.13
C LEU A 118 18.41 -13.22 -12.50
N PHE A 119 17.84 -14.42 -12.55
CA PHE A 119 17.57 -15.15 -13.81
C PHE A 119 16.09 -15.21 -14.22
N ARG A 120 15.16 -14.71 -13.40
CA ARG A 120 13.72 -14.79 -13.70
C ARG A 120 13.06 -13.43 -13.93
N GLY A 121 13.76 -12.32 -13.69
CA GLY A 121 13.15 -10.98 -13.74
C GLY A 121 12.08 -10.74 -12.67
N GLU A 122 11.83 -11.73 -11.82
CA GLU A 122 10.87 -11.68 -10.72
C GLU A 122 11.54 -11.19 -9.45
N ALA A 123 10.75 -10.48 -8.64
CA ALA A 123 11.10 -10.16 -7.28
C ALA A 123 9.92 -10.51 -6.37
N LEU A 124 10.23 -10.96 -5.14
CA LEU A 124 9.20 -11.33 -4.19
C LEU A 124 9.51 -10.86 -2.77
N VAL A 125 8.45 -10.68 -2.00
CA VAL A 125 8.50 -10.68 -0.54
C VAL A 125 8.34 -12.13 -0.09
N ASP A 126 9.38 -12.65 0.56
CA ASP A 126 9.42 -14.03 1.05
C ASP A 126 8.54 -14.18 2.30
N LYS A 127 7.83 -15.31 2.44
CA LYS A 127 7.10 -15.67 3.67
C LYS A 127 7.98 -15.74 4.92
N THR A 128 9.29 -15.93 4.76
CA THR A 128 10.24 -15.90 5.88
C THR A 128 10.83 -14.50 6.13
N SER A 129 10.55 -13.53 5.27
CA SER A 129 11.00 -12.15 5.45
C SER A 129 10.18 -11.50 6.54
N HIS A 130 10.84 -11.16 7.64
CA HIS A 130 10.27 -10.34 8.69
C HIS A 130 10.62 -8.88 8.42
N PHE A 131 9.70 -7.97 8.68
CA PHE A 131 9.94 -6.54 8.61
C PHE A 131 9.32 -5.85 9.81
N GLN A 132 9.90 -4.71 10.17
CA GLN A 132 9.39 -3.87 11.24
C GLN A 132 8.27 -2.98 10.69
N ALA A 133 7.08 -3.10 11.28
CA ALA A 133 5.93 -2.26 10.98
C ALA A 133 5.72 -1.26 12.13
N GLY A 134 6.11 -0.01 11.90
CA GLY A 134 5.93 1.08 12.86
C GLY A 134 4.48 1.53 12.92
N ASP A 135 4.02 1.95 14.10
CA ASP A 135 2.71 2.58 14.27
C ASP A 135 2.72 4.01 13.73
N ILE A 136 2.00 4.24 12.64
CA ILE A 136 1.93 5.55 11.99
C ILE A 136 0.97 6.48 12.75
N LEU A 137 0.00 5.93 13.50
CA LEU A 137 -0.96 6.73 14.27
C LEU A 137 -0.34 7.44 15.48
N GLU A 138 0.78 6.90 15.96
CA GLU A 138 1.53 7.42 17.10
C GLU A 138 2.77 8.23 16.66
N ALA A 139 3.12 8.19 15.37
CA ALA A 139 4.23 8.96 14.84
C ALA A 139 3.91 10.46 14.82
N SER A 140 4.87 11.28 15.23
CA SER A 140 4.80 12.72 15.00
C SER A 140 5.00 13.05 13.51
N ALA A 141 4.50 14.20 13.05
CA ALA A 141 4.52 14.56 11.64
C ALA A 141 5.93 14.57 11.01
N ASP A 142 6.96 14.93 11.80
CA ASP A 142 8.37 14.92 11.40
C ASP A 142 9.00 13.52 11.35
N LYS A 143 8.31 12.50 11.88
CA LYS A 143 8.74 11.10 11.91
C LYS A 143 8.00 10.24 10.89
N ILE A 144 6.95 10.78 10.25
CA ILE A 144 6.29 10.11 9.14
C ILE A 144 7.30 10.01 7.98
N PRO A 145 7.57 8.80 7.46
CA PRO A 145 8.51 8.66 6.36
C PRO A 145 8.06 9.43 5.10
N PRO A 146 8.96 10.06 4.34
CA PRO A 146 8.59 10.83 3.14
C PRO A 146 7.84 10.03 2.07
N TRP A 147 8.05 8.71 2.02
CA TRP A 147 7.34 7.81 1.11
C TRP A 147 5.87 7.60 1.50
N PHE A 148 5.49 7.79 2.77
CA PHE A 148 4.16 7.44 3.25
C PHE A 148 3.05 8.31 2.62
N PRO A 149 3.13 9.65 2.63
CA PRO A 149 2.16 10.49 1.93
C PRO A 149 2.06 10.17 0.44
N GLN A 150 3.21 9.95 -0.23
CA GLN A 150 3.26 9.60 -1.66
C GLN A 150 2.52 8.29 -1.95
N VAL A 151 2.70 7.28 -1.11
CA VAL A 151 2.04 5.98 -1.26
C VAL A 151 0.53 6.13 -1.12
N ILE A 152 0.06 6.90 -0.13
CA ILE A 152 -1.37 7.15 0.06
C ILE A 152 -1.96 7.91 -1.13
N GLU A 153 -1.31 8.96 -1.61
CA GLU A 153 -1.73 9.70 -2.80
C GLU A 153 -1.83 8.78 -4.03
N ARG A 154 -0.83 7.91 -4.23
CA ARG A 154 -0.87 6.95 -5.33
C ARG A 154 -2.02 5.96 -5.19
N MET A 155 -2.29 5.48 -3.97
CA MET A 155 -3.44 4.63 -3.71
C MET A 155 -4.76 5.34 -4.02
N GLU A 156 -4.86 6.65 -3.80
CA GLU A 156 -6.06 7.44 -4.16
C GLU A 156 -6.27 7.49 -5.68
N LEU A 157 -5.19 7.67 -6.43
CA LEU A 157 -5.24 7.61 -7.89
C LEU A 157 -5.65 6.21 -8.37
N LEU A 158 -5.10 5.16 -7.74
CA LEU A 158 -5.45 3.77 -8.06
C LEU A 158 -6.89 3.43 -7.70
N ALA A 159 -7.45 3.99 -6.63
CA ALA A 159 -8.82 3.76 -6.20
C ALA A 159 -9.89 4.17 -7.23
N GLN A 160 -9.53 4.96 -8.24
CA GLN A 160 -10.41 5.28 -9.37
C GLN A 160 -10.68 4.07 -10.27
N ARG A 161 -9.80 3.06 -10.25
CA ARG A 161 -9.87 1.87 -11.12
C ARG A 161 -9.66 0.54 -10.40
N ASP A 162 -9.19 0.55 -9.16
CA ASP A 162 -8.96 -0.62 -8.31
C ASP A 162 -9.88 -0.58 -7.08
N GLU A 163 -10.85 -1.49 -7.02
CA GLU A 163 -11.80 -1.57 -5.90
C GLU A 163 -11.13 -1.99 -4.59
N GLY A 164 -9.99 -2.69 -4.65
CA GLY A 164 -9.19 -3.04 -3.48
C GLY A 164 -8.57 -1.81 -2.84
N ALA A 165 -7.91 -0.96 -3.62
CA ALA A 165 -7.35 0.31 -3.16
C ALA A 165 -8.46 1.22 -2.60
N LYS A 166 -9.59 1.32 -3.30
CA LYS A 166 -10.76 2.09 -2.83
C LYS A 166 -11.30 1.58 -1.50
N SER A 167 -11.46 0.27 -1.35
CA SER A 167 -11.92 -0.36 -0.11
C SER A 167 -10.94 -0.15 1.04
N PHE A 168 -9.63 -0.26 0.77
CA PHE A 168 -8.59 0.00 1.75
C PHE A 168 -8.65 1.44 2.25
N LEU A 169 -8.71 2.41 1.34
CA LEU A 169 -8.75 3.82 1.70
C LEU A 169 -10.02 4.18 2.47
N ALA A 170 -11.17 3.61 2.08
CA ALA A 170 -12.42 3.80 2.80
C ALA A 170 -12.36 3.23 4.23
N ALA A 171 -11.79 2.02 4.38
CA ALA A 171 -11.63 1.37 5.68
C ALA A 171 -10.63 2.08 6.61
N SER A 172 -9.72 2.89 6.05
CA SER A 172 -8.66 3.59 6.77
C SER A 172 -8.84 5.11 6.80
N ALA A 173 -9.99 5.62 6.38
CA ALA A 173 -10.19 7.06 6.19
C ALA A 173 -9.91 7.84 7.49
N LYS A 174 -10.48 7.39 8.61
CA LYS A 174 -10.31 8.05 9.92
C LYS A 174 -8.86 8.05 10.40
N GLU A 175 -8.17 6.94 10.24
CA GLU A 175 -6.77 6.76 10.60
C GLU A 175 -5.86 7.64 9.75
N LEU A 176 -6.12 7.69 8.44
CA LEU A 176 -5.35 8.48 7.50
C LEU A 176 -5.59 9.99 7.68
N ASP A 177 -6.80 10.43 7.99
CA ASP A 177 -7.11 11.84 8.28
C ASP A 177 -6.39 12.34 9.54
N LYS A 178 -6.17 11.46 10.53
CA LYS A 178 -5.40 11.79 11.74
C LYS A 178 -3.92 12.04 11.41
N VAL A 179 -3.34 11.23 10.52
CA VAL A 179 -1.90 11.23 10.21
C VAL A 179 -1.54 12.22 9.12
N LEU A 180 -2.42 12.40 8.13
CA LEU A 180 -2.22 13.27 6.97
C LEU A 180 -3.33 14.33 6.94
N PRO A 181 -3.32 15.29 7.88
CA PRO A 181 -4.35 16.33 7.94
C PRO A 181 -4.28 17.18 6.66
N GLY A 182 -5.44 17.45 6.07
CA GLY A 182 -5.52 18.20 4.81
C GLY A 182 -5.40 17.34 3.55
N ARG A 183 -5.28 16.01 3.70
CA ARG A 183 -5.60 15.05 2.65
C ARG A 183 -7.03 15.31 2.20
N THR A 184 -7.19 16.04 1.10
CA THR A 184 -8.48 16.12 0.43
C THR A 184 -8.63 14.76 -0.23
N ALA A 185 -9.53 13.91 0.26
CA ALA A 185 -9.92 12.70 -0.45
C ALA A 185 -10.42 13.12 -1.83
N LYS A 186 -9.51 13.23 -2.80
CA LYS A 186 -9.76 13.79 -4.14
C LYS A 186 -10.51 12.78 -5.03
N ALA A 187 -11.20 11.83 -4.40
CA ALA A 187 -11.93 10.75 -5.03
C ALA A 187 -13.39 10.73 -4.52
N THR A 188 -14.12 11.80 -4.81
CA THR A 188 -15.54 11.76 -5.20
C THR A 188 -15.85 13.06 -5.97
N GLN A 189 -15.15 13.28 -7.07
CA GLN A 189 -15.75 14.02 -8.17
C GLN A 189 -15.92 13.00 -9.29
N GLU A 190 -17.14 12.46 -9.34
CA GLU A 190 -17.73 11.97 -10.57
C GLU A 190 -17.37 12.98 -11.68
N PRO A 191 -16.91 12.55 -12.85
CA PRO A 191 -16.73 13.48 -13.95
C PRO A 191 -18.12 14.03 -14.26
N THR A 192 -18.41 15.24 -13.78
CA THR A 192 -19.53 16.03 -14.25
C THR A 192 -19.39 16.05 -15.76
N ALA A 193 -20.26 15.31 -16.43
CA ALA A 193 -20.36 15.33 -17.86
C ALA A 193 -20.42 16.80 -18.26
N ALA A 194 -19.38 17.26 -18.96
CA ALA A 194 -19.45 18.51 -19.65
C ALA A 194 -20.56 18.33 -20.68
N THR A 195 -21.75 18.82 -20.35
CA THR A 195 -22.78 19.18 -21.31
C THR A 195 -22.13 20.24 -22.20
N VAL A 196 -21.51 19.79 -23.28
CA VAL A 196 -21.21 20.62 -24.42
C VAL A 196 -22.50 20.71 -25.20
N ASP A 197 -22.99 21.94 -25.31
CA ASP A 197 -24.21 22.32 -25.99
C ASP A 197 -24.36 21.66 -27.37
N GLY A 198 -25.53 21.03 -27.55
CA GLY A 198 -26.31 21.12 -28.77
C GLY A 198 -25.65 20.68 -30.07
N GLN A 199 -25.72 19.38 -30.37
CA GLN A 199 -25.98 18.93 -31.73
C GLN A 199 -26.69 17.57 -31.74
N THR A 200 -28.00 17.64 -31.95
CA THR A 200 -28.85 16.51 -32.36
C THR A 200 -28.38 16.03 -33.74
N LEU A 201 -27.75 14.86 -33.78
CA LEU A 201 -27.68 14.07 -35.02
C LEU A 201 -28.57 12.85 -34.81
N ALA A 202 -29.62 12.81 -35.63
CA ALA A 202 -30.63 11.76 -35.63
C ALA A 202 -30.02 10.37 -35.89
N PRO A 203 -30.60 9.30 -35.33
CA PRO A 203 -30.23 7.94 -35.69
C PRO A 203 -30.76 7.63 -37.10
N THR A 204 -29.86 7.60 -38.08
CA THR A 204 -30.16 7.01 -39.39
C THR A 204 -30.21 5.50 -39.21
N THR A 205 -31.42 4.93 -39.27
CA THR A 205 -31.65 3.51 -39.52
C THR A 205 -31.21 3.18 -40.95
N PRO A 206 -30.46 2.10 -41.18
CA PRO A 206 -30.65 1.32 -42.39
C PRO A 206 -31.35 0.01 -42.09
N ASN A 207 -32.21 -0.27 -43.05
CA ASN A 207 -33.28 -1.22 -43.08
C ASN A 207 -32.80 -2.66 -43.26
N ALA A 208 -33.73 -3.56 -42.98
CA ALA A 208 -33.67 -5.00 -43.09
C ALA A 208 -33.14 -5.54 -44.43
N GLY A 209 -32.63 -6.78 -44.35
CA GLY A 209 -32.76 -7.74 -45.45
C GLY A 209 -31.48 -8.44 -45.87
N ALA A 210 -31.27 -9.67 -45.37
CA ALA A 210 -30.89 -10.84 -46.19
C ALA A 210 -30.77 -12.08 -45.29
N GLN A 211 -31.84 -12.87 -45.25
CA GLN A 211 -31.73 -14.31 -45.01
C GLN A 211 -31.12 -14.95 -46.26
N VAL A 212 -30.12 -15.81 -46.09
CA VAL A 212 -29.84 -16.89 -47.05
C VAL A 212 -29.67 -18.18 -46.25
N GLN A 213 -30.66 -19.05 -46.41
CA GLN A 213 -30.59 -20.48 -46.13
C GLN A 213 -29.67 -21.15 -47.16
N GLN A 214 -28.87 -22.12 -46.72
CA GLN A 214 -28.36 -23.29 -47.47
C GLN A 214 -27.81 -24.24 -46.38
N ALA A 215 -28.42 -25.38 -46.02
CA ALA A 215 -28.83 -26.58 -46.76
C ALA A 215 -27.64 -27.38 -47.33
N GLU A 216 -27.34 -28.49 -46.65
CA GLU A 216 -26.77 -29.78 -47.10
C GLU A 216 -25.45 -29.83 -47.89
N LYS A 217 -24.42 -30.43 -47.28
CA LYS A 217 -24.01 -31.82 -47.54
C LYS A 217 -23.13 -32.39 -46.43
#